data_AF-A0AAJ2H2I3-F1
#
_entry.id   AF-A0AAJ2H2I3-F1
#
_cell.length_a   1.000
_cell.length_b   1.000
_cell.length_c   1.000
_cell.angle_alpha   90.00
_cell.angle_beta   90.00
_cell.angle_gamma   90.00
#
_symmetry.space_group_name_H-M   'P 1'
#
loop_
_entity.id
_entity.type
_entity.pdbx_description
1 polymer ?
#
loop_
_entity_poly.entity_id
_entity_poly.type
_entity_poly.pdbx_seq_one_letter_code
_entity_poly.pdbx_strand_id
1 'polypeptide(L)'
;MHDVVQLLIDTPWLLTVVIATLGLCIGSFLNVVIYRLPKMMEQEWRYECTILLNGSATDTPALTLSKPASACPTCQHKIRWYENIPLLSWVALRGKCSSCKSPIGIRYPAVELITMLASIVVVLTFGPTFKMLAALLLTWVLIALTGIDFDTQLLPDSLTLPLAGVGLLVNTQGLFASPSQSIWGYVIGFLVLWLVYIAFKLITGKEGMGYGDFKLLAALGAWLGPLMLP
;
A
#
# COMPACT_ATOMS: atom_id res chain seq x y z
N MET A 1 30.39 4.40 -2.39
CA MET A 1 28.99 4.45 -1.87
C MET A 1 28.69 5.81 -1.25
N HIS A 2 29.58 6.35 -0.41
CA HIS A 2 29.49 7.73 0.08
C HIS A 2 29.42 8.78 -1.04
N ASP A 3 30.23 8.62 -2.11
CA ASP A 3 30.26 9.57 -3.23
C ASP A 3 28.95 9.63 -4.02
N VAL A 4 28.25 8.49 -4.15
CA VAL A 4 26.96 8.42 -4.85
C VAL A 4 25.87 9.09 -4.02
N VAL A 5 25.88 8.89 -2.71
CA VAL A 5 24.91 9.53 -1.81
C VAL A 5 25.12 11.04 -1.80
N GLN A 6 26.37 11.51 -1.75
CA GLN A 6 26.67 12.94 -1.86
C GLN A 6 26.24 13.51 -3.22
N LEU A 7 26.52 12.82 -4.33
CA LEU A 7 26.06 13.25 -5.66
C LEU A 7 24.53 13.43 -5.73
N LEU A 8 23.77 12.50 -5.14
CA LEU A 8 22.31 12.59 -5.09
C LEU A 8 21.82 13.74 -4.20
N ILE A 9 22.52 14.03 -3.10
CA ILE A 9 22.21 15.16 -2.23
C ILE A 9 22.46 16.49 -2.96
N ASP A 10 23.60 16.60 -3.66
CA ASP A 10 24.05 17.83 -4.31
C ASP A 10 23.33 18.09 -5.64
N THR A 11 22.64 17.08 -6.19
CA THR A 11 22.02 17.14 -7.52
C THR A 11 20.50 16.85 -7.46
N PRO A 12 19.66 17.87 -7.14
CA PRO A 12 18.22 17.67 -6.90
C PRO A 12 17.45 17.05 -8.08
N TRP A 13 17.80 17.41 -9.32
CA TRP A 13 17.14 16.84 -10.50
C TRP A 13 17.44 15.35 -10.66
N LEU A 14 18.67 14.93 -10.36
CA LEU A 14 19.08 13.53 -10.43
C LEU A 14 18.36 12.70 -9.38
N LEU A 15 18.30 13.19 -8.14
CA LEU A 15 17.51 12.57 -7.07
C LEU A 15 16.05 12.41 -7.46
N THR A 16 15.45 13.44 -8.07
CA THR A 16 14.05 13.40 -8.51
C THR A 16 13.83 12.32 -9.57
N VAL A 17 14.73 12.20 -10.56
CA VAL A 17 14.65 11.15 -11.59
C VAL A 17 14.79 9.76 -10.98
N VAL A 18 15.73 9.57 -10.04
CA VAL A 18 15.92 8.29 -9.34
C VAL A 18 14.68 7.91 -8.55
N ILE A 19 14.10 8.83 -7.79
CA ILE A 19 12.90 8.57 -6.98
C ILE A 19 11.64 8.41 -7.85
N ALA A 20 11.52 9.12 -8.98
CA ALA A 20 10.46 8.89 -9.94
C ALA A 20 10.53 7.48 -10.53
N THR A 21 11.72 7.05 -10.95
CA THR A 21 11.95 5.70 -11.50
C THR A 21 11.68 4.63 -10.44
N LEU A 22 12.11 4.86 -9.19
CA LEU A 22 11.79 3.98 -8.08
C LEU A 22 10.28 3.92 -7.82
N GLY A 23 9.59 5.06 -7.83
CA GLY A 23 8.14 5.15 -7.66
C GLY A 23 7.37 4.38 -8.73
N LEU A 24 7.85 4.37 -9.98
CA LEU A 24 7.32 3.53 -11.06
C LEU A 24 7.47 2.03 -10.75
N CYS A 25 8.67 1.60 -10.35
CA CYS A 25 8.93 0.21 -10.00
C CYS A 25 8.09 -0.25 -8.81
N ILE A 26 8.02 0.58 -7.77
CA ILE A 26 7.20 0.32 -6.58
C ILE A 26 5.72 0.30 -6.95
N GLY A 27 5.22 1.25 -7.75
CA GLY A 27 3.82 1.26 -8.20
C GLY A 27 3.44 -0.02 -8.97
N SER A 28 4.37 -0.55 -9.78
CA SER A 28 4.17 -1.84 -10.46
C SER A 28 4.06 -3.00 -9.46
N PHE A 29 4.89 -3.01 -8.42
CA PHE A 29 4.77 -3.96 -7.31
C PHE A 29 3.48 -3.76 -6.51
N LEU A 30 3.03 -2.52 -6.28
CA LEU A 30 1.79 -2.24 -5.56
C LEU A 30 0.57 -2.83 -6.28
N ASN A 31 0.53 -2.85 -7.61
CA ASN A 31 -0.53 -3.55 -8.35
C ASN A 31 -0.62 -5.04 -7.95
N VAL A 32 0.52 -5.69 -7.70
CA VAL A 32 0.57 -7.08 -7.24
C VAL A 32 0.03 -7.20 -5.81
N VAL A 33 0.45 -6.31 -4.92
CA VAL A 33 -0.02 -6.28 -3.52
C VAL A 33 -1.52 -6.07 -3.47
N ILE A 34 -2.04 -5.06 -4.17
CA ILE A 34 -3.46 -4.70 -4.17
C ILE A 34 -4.31 -5.89 -4.64
N TYR A 35 -3.88 -6.59 -5.68
CA TYR A 35 -4.65 -7.70 -6.22
C TYR A 35 -4.50 -9.01 -5.43
N ARG A 36 -3.28 -9.35 -4.96
CA ARG A 36 -3.00 -10.67 -4.38
C ARG A 36 -3.25 -10.73 -2.88
N LEU A 37 -2.95 -9.67 -2.14
CA LEU A 37 -3.05 -9.71 -0.67
C LEU A 37 -4.47 -10.06 -0.19
N PRO A 38 -5.55 -9.46 -0.72
CA PRO A 38 -6.91 -9.82 -0.30
C PRO A 38 -7.26 -11.27 -0.66
N LYS A 39 -6.83 -11.73 -1.85
CA LYS A 39 -7.06 -13.11 -2.29
C LYS A 39 -6.32 -14.13 -1.43
N MET A 40 -5.11 -13.81 -0.98
CA MET A 40 -4.36 -14.65 -0.06
C MET A 40 -5.11 -14.82 1.26
N MET A 41 -5.59 -13.72 1.83
CA MET A 41 -6.38 -13.73 3.06
C MET A 41 -7.69 -14.52 2.90
N GLU A 42 -8.39 -14.35 1.78
CA GLU A 42 -9.62 -15.10 1.49
C GLU A 42 -9.35 -16.61 1.34
N GLN A 43 -8.25 -16.99 0.67
CA GLN A 43 -7.86 -18.39 0.53
C GLN A 43 -7.51 -19.02 1.86
N GLU A 44 -6.75 -18.32 2.71
CA GLU A 44 -6.40 -18.76 4.06
C GLU A 44 -7.65 -18.96 4.92
N TRP A 45 -8.56 -17.98 4.93
CA TRP A 45 -9.83 -18.08 5.63
C TRP A 45 -10.68 -19.28 5.18
N ARG A 46 -10.80 -19.51 3.87
CA ARG A 46 -11.56 -20.64 3.30
C ARG A 46 -10.91 -21.97 3.67
N TYR A 47 -9.59 -22.04 3.68
CA TYR A 47 -8.84 -23.22 4.08
C TYR A 47 -9.13 -23.57 5.55
N GLU A 48 -9.03 -22.60 6.46
CA GLU A 48 -9.34 -22.77 7.88
C GLU A 48 -10.79 -23.23 8.11
N CYS A 49 -11.76 -22.58 7.45
CA CYS A 49 -13.16 -22.98 7.53
C CYS A 49 -13.39 -24.42 7.05
N THR A 50 -12.68 -24.84 6.00
CA THR A 50 -12.81 -26.20 5.46
C THR A 50 -12.25 -27.24 6.43
N ILE A 51 -11.12 -26.95 7.08
CA ILE A 51 -10.58 -27.79 8.15
C ILE A 51 -11.58 -27.91 9.30
N LEU A 52 -12.14 -26.79 9.76
CA LEU A 52 -13.07 -26.76 10.88
C LEU A 52 -14.37 -27.52 10.61
N LEU A 53 -14.90 -27.42 9.38
CA LEU A 53 -16.17 -28.05 9.01
C LEU A 53 -16.04 -29.52 8.60
N ASN A 54 -14.97 -29.87 7.87
CA ASN A 54 -14.83 -31.19 7.23
C ASN A 54 -13.71 -32.05 7.84
N GLY A 55 -12.94 -31.51 8.79
CA GLY A 55 -11.79 -32.18 9.41
C GLY A 55 -10.55 -32.32 8.51
N SER A 56 -10.65 -31.95 7.24
CA SER A 56 -9.56 -31.96 6.27
C SER A 56 -9.83 -30.93 5.17
N ALA A 57 -8.77 -30.34 4.63
CA ALA A 57 -8.83 -29.43 3.50
C ALA A 57 -8.08 -30.02 2.31
N THR A 58 -8.52 -29.67 1.11
CA THR A 58 -7.80 -29.99 -0.13
C THR A 58 -6.64 -29.02 -0.31
N ASP A 59 -5.48 -29.54 -0.75
CA ASP A 59 -4.31 -28.72 -1.06
C ASP A 59 -4.62 -27.80 -2.24
N THR A 60 -4.98 -26.55 -1.94
CA THR A 60 -5.00 -25.49 -2.94
C THR A 60 -3.59 -24.91 -3.07
N PRO A 61 -3.10 -24.66 -4.30
CA PRO A 61 -1.76 -24.11 -4.48
C PRO A 61 -1.71 -22.71 -3.84
N ALA A 62 -0.81 -22.54 -2.87
CA ALA A 62 -0.67 -21.30 -2.13
C ALA A 62 -0.35 -20.12 -3.07
N LEU A 63 -1.27 -19.15 -3.13
CA LEU A 63 -0.99 -17.86 -3.76
C LEU A 63 -0.07 -17.07 -2.83
N THR A 64 0.99 -16.49 -3.39
CA THR A 64 1.88 -15.60 -2.65
C THR A 64 2.09 -14.31 -3.44
N LEU A 65 2.70 -13.30 -2.81
CA LEU A 65 3.07 -12.07 -3.50
C LEU A 65 4.01 -12.35 -4.69
N SER A 66 4.92 -13.30 -4.56
CA SER A 66 5.95 -13.59 -5.58
C SER A 66 5.59 -14.74 -6.54
N LYS A 67 4.66 -15.63 -6.16
CA LYS A 67 4.28 -16.81 -6.95
C LYS A 67 2.76 -16.94 -7.07
N PRO A 68 2.23 -17.31 -8.25
CA PRO A 68 2.93 -17.58 -9.51
C PRO A 68 3.42 -16.29 -10.21
N ALA A 69 4.17 -16.44 -11.30
CA ALA A 69 4.54 -15.30 -12.15
C ALA A 69 3.29 -14.63 -12.73
N SER A 70 3.35 -13.32 -13.00
CA SER A 70 2.25 -12.59 -13.64
C SER A 70 1.96 -13.21 -15.02
N ALA A 71 0.68 -13.44 -15.30
CA ALA A 71 0.22 -14.05 -16.53
C ALA A 71 -1.03 -13.35 -17.07
N CYS A 72 -1.22 -13.38 -18.38
CA CYS A 72 -2.44 -12.87 -19.01
C CYS A 72 -3.66 -13.71 -18.56
N PRO A 73 -4.76 -13.10 -18.08
CA PRO A 73 -5.93 -13.84 -17.62
C PRO A 73 -6.62 -14.64 -18.74
N THR A 74 -6.54 -14.16 -19.99
CA THR A 74 -7.22 -14.79 -21.13
C THR A 74 -6.43 -15.95 -21.73
N CYS A 75 -5.13 -15.77 -21.98
CA CYS A 75 -4.31 -16.77 -22.68
C CYS A 75 -3.26 -17.46 -21.80
N GLN A 76 -3.16 -17.10 -20.52
CA GLN A 76 -2.17 -17.62 -19.57
C GLN A 76 -0.71 -17.43 -20.04
N HIS A 77 -0.47 -16.52 -20.98
CA HIS A 77 0.89 -16.13 -21.38
C HIS A 77 1.63 -15.56 -20.18
N LYS A 78 2.79 -16.15 -19.85
CA LYS A 78 3.68 -15.67 -18.79
C LYS A 78 4.31 -14.36 -19.24
N ILE A 79 4.06 -13.30 -18.48
CA ILE A 79 4.56 -11.95 -18.77
C ILE A 79 6.09 -11.96 -18.60
N ARG A 80 6.80 -11.56 -19.65
CA ARG A 80 8.26 -11.43 -19.68
C ARG A 80 8.68 -10.16 -18.95
N TRP A 81 9.92 -10.11 -18.49
CA TRP A 81 10.42 -8.98 -17.68
C TRP A 81 10.26 -7.62 -18.38
N TYR A 82 10.46 -7.55 -19.71
CA TYR A 82 10.31 -6.30 -20.47
C TYR A 82 8.85 -5.89 -20.72
N GLU A 83 7.92 -6.83 -20.61
CA GLU A 83 6.48 -6.55 -20.67
C GLU A 83 5.96 -6.00 -19.33
N ASN A 84 6.80 -6.03 -18.30
CA ASN A 84 6.53 -5.50 -16.96
C ASN A 84 7.31 -4.21 -16.66
N ILE A 85 7.89 -3.56 -17.67
CA ILE A 85 8.54 -2.24 -17.50
C ILE A 85 7.43 -1.20 -17.27
N PRO A 86 7.38 -0.54 -16.10
CA PRO A 86 6.27 0.35 -15.74
C PRO A 86 6.02 1.44 -16.78
N LEU A 87 4.75 1.70 -17.09
CA LEU A 87 4.23 2.61 -18.13
C LEU A 87 4.66 2.30 -19.57
N LEU A 88 5.97 2.09 -19.80
CA LEU A 88 6.55 1.91 -21.13
C LEU A 88 6.04 0.65 -21.80
N SER A 89 5.93 -0.47 -21.08
CA SER A 89 5.42 -1.71 -21.67
C SER A 89 3.96 -1.58 -22.09
N TRP A 90 3.13 -0.93 -21.27
CA TRP A 90 1.72 -0.71 -21.58
C TRP A 90 1.54 0.18 -22.82
N VAL A 91 2.30 1.28 -22.91
CA VAL A 91 2.27 2.17 -24.09
C VAL A 91 2.79 1.45 -25.34
N ALA A 92 3.92 0.75 -25.26
CA ALA A 92 4.49 0.01 -26.38
C ALA A 92 3.56 -1.09 -26.90
N LEU A 93 2.86 -1.78 -25.99
CA LEU A 93 1.88 -2.80 -26.32
C LEU A 93 0.48 -2.23 -26.66
N ARG A 94 0.31 -0.90 -26.60
CA ARG A 94 -0.96 -0.19 -26.82
C ARG A 94 -2.08 -0.70 -25.92
N GLY A 95 -1.75 -1.00 -24.67
CA GLY A 95 -2.67 -1.53 -23.67
C GLY A 95 -3.24 -2.91 -24.02
N LYS A 96 -2.47 -3.76 -24.73
CA LYS A 96 -2.91 -5.10 -25.11
C LYS A 96 -1.87 -6.17 -24.74
N CYS A 97 -2.31 -7.41 -24.52
CA CYS A 97 -1.39 -8.53 -24.36
C CYS A 97 -0.55 -8.72 -25.63
N SER A 98 0.75 -9.00 -25.49
CA SER A 98 1.65 -9.26 -26.63
C SER A 98 1.22 -10.45 -27.48
N SER A 99 0.75 -11.52 -26.84
CA SER A 99 0.35 -12.79 -27.46
C SER A 99 -1.09 -12.74 -28.01
N CYS A 100 -2.11 -12.63 -27.15
CA CYS A 100 -3.52 -12.74 -27.57
C CYS A 100 -4.20 -11.41 -27.91
N LYS A 101 -3.52 -10.27 -27.76
CA LYS A 101 -4.06 -8.92 -28.00
C LYS A 101 -5.27 -8.51 -27.15
N SER A 102 -5.61 -9.27 -26.10
CA SER A 102 -6.65 -8.88 -25.13
C SER A 102 -6.27 -7.55 -24.46
N PRO A 103 -7.24 -6.67 -24.16
CA PRO A 103 -6.96 -5.39 -23.52
C PRO A 103 -6.42 -5.58 -22.09
N ILE A 104 -5.46 -4.74 -21.70
CA ILE A 104 -4.91 -4.61 -20.35
C ILE A 104 -5.49 -3.33 -19.74
N GLY A 105 -6.12 -3.45 -18.58
CA GLY A 105 -6.82 -2.34 -17.94
C GLY A 105 -5.93 -1.13 -17.62
N ILE A 106 -6.50 0.07 -17.69
CA ILE A 106 -5.80 1.34 -17.41
C ILE A 106 -5.35 1.48 -15.95
N ARG A 107 -5.90 0.65 -15.05
CA ARG A 107 -5.55 0.67 -13.64
C ARG A 107 -4.06 0.41 -13.39
N TYR A 108 -3.44 -0.51 -14.12
CA TYR A 108 -2.02 -0.83 -13.95
C TYR A 108 -1.13 0.41 -14.16
N PRO A 109 -1.15 1.07 -15.33
CA PRO A 109 -0.37 2.29 -15.54
C PRO A 109 -0.85 3.46 -14.66
N ALA A 110 -2.13 3.51 -14.26
CA ALA A 110 -2.61 4.56 -13.36
C ALA A 110 -1.95 4.48 -11.97
N VAL A 111 -1.88 3.29 -11.36
CA VAL A 111 -1.23 3.10 -10.05
C VAL A 111 0.26 3.40 -10.15
N GLU A 112 0.93 2.97 -11.23
CA GLU A 112 2.35 3.29 -11.49
C GLU A 112 2.58 4.79 -11.58
N LEU A 113 1.75 5.49 -12.36
CA LEU A 113 1.84 6.94 -12.54
C LEU A 113 1.56 7.70 -11.24
N ILE A 114 0.50 7.35 -10.51
CA ILE A 114 0.16 7.97 -9.22
C ILE A 114 1.30 7.78 -8.23
N THR A 115 1.88 6.58 -8.17
CA THR A 115 3.00 6.29 -7.26
C THR A 115 4.24 7.11 -7.62
N MET A 116 4.56 7.22 -8.91
CA MET A 116 5.65 8.09 -9.40
C MET A 116 5.41 9.56 -9.02
N LEU A 117 4.23 10.10 -9.33
CA LEU A 117 3.89 11.50 -9.06
C LEU A 117 3.90 11.81 -7.56
N ALA A 118 3.30 10.95 -6.74
CA ALA A 118 3.32 11.11 -5.29
C ALA A 118 4.75 11.05 -4.73
N SER A 119 5.59 10.16 -5.27
CA SER A 119 7.01 10.07 -4.87
C SER A 119 7.80 11.34 -5.24
N ILE A 120 7.52 11.95 -6.39
CA ILE A 120 8.09 13.24 -6.79
C ILE A 120 7.66 14.33 -5.79
N VAL A 121 6.36 14.42 -5.46
CA VAL A 121 5.86 15.41 -4.49
C VAL A 121 6.59 15.26 -3.15
N VAL A 122 6.78 14.02 -2.67
CA VAL A 122 7.51 13.74 -1.42
C VAL A 122 8.96 14.24 -1.49
N VAL A 123 9.69 13.96 -2.57
CA VAL A 123 11.07 14.44 -2.75
C VAL A 123 11.15 15.96 -2.81
N LEU A 124 10.24 16.60 -3.54
CA LEU A 124 10.22 18.06 -3.66
C LEU A 124 9.88 18.75 -2.34
N THR A 125 9.12 18.09 -1.47
CA THR A 125 8.70 18.63 -0.16
C THR A 125 9.79 18.46 0.90
N PHE A 126 10.41 17.28 0.97
CA PHE A 126 11.29 16.91 2.08
C PHE A 126 12.79 16.84 1.73
N GLY A 127 13.15 16.90 0.44
CA GLY A 127 14.53 16.81 -0.03
C GLY A 127 15.21 15.47 0.32
N PRO A 128 16.54 15.36 0.20
CA PRO A 128 17.30 14.14 0.53
C PRO A 128 17.46 13.95 2.05
N THR A 129 16.34 13.70 2.75
CA THR A 129 16.31 13.55 4.21
C THR A 129 15.71 12.22 4.64
N PHE A 130 15.92 11.83 5.91
CA PHE A 130 15.22 10.67 6.48
C PHE A 130 13.69 10.86 6.49
N LYS A 131 13.20 12.11 6.60
CA LYS A 131 11.77 12.44 6.47
C LYS A 131 11.22 12.01 5.11
N MET A 132 11.97 12.27 4.03
CA MET A 132 11.59 11.87 2.68
C MET A 132 11.45 10.35 2.55
N LEU A 133 12.42 9.57 3.06
CA LEU A 133 12.33 8.10 3.01
C LEU A 133 11.11 7.57 3.79
N ALA A 134 10.88 8.08 4.99
CA ALA A 134 9.73 7.68 5.79
C ALA A 134 8.40 8.10 5.14
N ALA A 135 8.33 9.29 4.55
CA ALA A 135 7.16 9.77 3.83
C ALA A 135 6.87 8.97 2.54
N LEU A 136 7.90 8.50 1.83
CA LEU A 136 7.73 7.58 0.69
C LEU A 136 7.10 6.27 1.14
N LEU A 137 7.60 5.67 2.21
CA LEU A 137 7.04 4.44 2.78
C LEU A 137 5.57 4.63 3.17
N LEU A 138 5.25 5.69 3.92
CA LEU A 138 3.87 6.05 4.28
C LEU A 138 3.00 6.15 3.02
N THR A 139 3.46 6.91 2.02
CA THR A 139 2.72 7.16 0.78
C THR A 139 2.44 5.86 0.01
N TRP A 140 3.45 5.00 -0.16
CA TRP A 140 3.29 3.75 -0.91
C TRP A 140 2.33 2.77 -0.21
N VAL A 141 2.39 2.69 1.13
CA VAL A 141 1.45 1.86 1.90
C VAL A 141 0.03 2.42 1.79
N LEU A 142 -0.16 3.74 1.86
CA LEU A 142 -1.48 4.36 1.69
C LEU A 142 -2.06 4.12 0.29
N ILE A 143 -1.25 4.23 -0.78
CA ILE A 143 -1.69 3.91 -2.14
C ILE A 143 -2.16 2.45 -2.23
N ALA A 144 -1.42 1.51 -1.61
CA ALA A 144 -1.81 0.11 -1.56
C ALA A 144 -3.13 -0.08 -0.81
N LEU A 145 -3.27 0.52 0.37
CA LEU A 145 -4.47 0.45 1.19
C LEU A 145 -5.69 1.03 0.47
N THR A 146 -5.56 2.19 -0.19
CA THR A 146 -6.65 2.79 -0.99
C THR A 146 -7.06 1.87 -2.14
N GLY A 147 -6.10 1.25 -2.83
CA GLY A 147 -6.41 0.30 -3.90
C GLY A 147 -7.13 -0.94 -3.41
N ILE A 148 -6.76 -1.47 -2.24
CA ILE A 148 -7.39 -2.65 -1.64
C ILE A 148 -8.79 -2.31 -1.14
N ASP A 149 -8.93 -1.18 -0.45
CA ASP A 149 -10.21 -0.70 0.06
C ASP A 149 -11.21 -0.46 -1.07
N PHE A 150 -10.78 0.13 -2.18
CA PHE A 150 -11.63 0.32 -3.35
C PHE A 150 -12.14 -1.00 -3.96
N ASP A 151 -11.35 -2.07 -3.91
CA ASP A 151 -11.69 -3.36 -4.50
C ASP A 151 -12.53 -4.24 -3.58
N THR A 152 -12.19 -4.28 -2.29
CA THR A 152 -12.74 -5.26 -1.35
C THR A 152 -13.33 -4.65 -0.08
N GLN A 153 -13.18 -3.33 0.13
CA GLN A 153 -13.60 -2.64 1.36
C GLN A 153 -12.96 -3.23 2.62
N LEU A 154 -11.72 -3.72 2.47
CA LEU A 154 -10.92 -4.32 3.55
C LEU A 154 -9.66 -3.49 3.74
N LEU A 155 -9.24 -3.35 5.00
CA LEU A 155 -7.95 -2.76 5.37
C LEU A 155 -7.11 -3.83 6.09
N PRO A 156 -6.16 -4.48 5.40
CA PRO A 156 -5.39 -5.58 5.97
C PRO A 156 -4.54 -5.15 7.16
N ASP A 157 -4.64 -5.90 8.25
CA ASP A 157 -3.83 -5.70 9.46
C ASP A 157 -2.32 -5.82 9.19
N SER A 158 -1.95 -6.65 8.21
CA SER A 158 -0.57 -6.81 7.74
C SER A 158 0.03 -5.55 7.11
N LEU A 159 -0.79 -4.55 6.79
CA LEU A 159 -0.36 -3.23 6.32
C LEU A 159 -0.61 -2.14 7.37
N THR A 160 -1.80 -2.11 7.99
CA THR A 160 -2.19 -1.03 8.91
C THR A 160 -1.41 -1.06 10.22
N LEU A 161 -1.18 -2.23 10.82
CA LEU A 161 -0.46 -2.34 12.10
C LEU A 161 1.04 -2.03 11.95
N PRO A 162 1.76 -2.58 10.96
CA PRO A 162 3.13 -2.16 10.70
C PRO A 162 3.24 -0.67 10.39
N LEU A 163 2.28 -0.11 9.65
CA LEU A 163 2.26 1.32 9.36
C LEU A 163 2.17 2.15 10.65
N ALA A 164 1.29 1.79 11.59
CA ALA A 164 1.22 2.45 12.89
C ALA A 164 2.53 2.31 13.69
N GLY A 165 3.10 1.10 13.73
CA GLY A 165 4.36 0.84 14.43
C GLY A 165 5.53 1.64 13.87
N VAL A 166 5.65 1.73 12.54
CA VAL A 166 6.67 2.57 11.88
C VAL A 166 6.44 4.04 12.19
N GLY A 167 5.18 4.52 12.19
CA GLY A 167 4.84 5.90 12.56
C GLY A 167 5.30 6.29 13.96
N LEU A 168 5.03 5.42 14.94
CA LEU A 168 5.51 5.57 16.31
C LEU A 168 7.05 5.57 16.36
N LEU A 169 7.69 4.63 15.64
CA LEU A 169 9.14 4.48 15.62
C LEU A 169 9.84 5.70 15.04
N VAL A 170 9.41 6.21 13.88
CA VAL A 170 10.05 7.38 13.25
C VAL A 170 9.87 8.63 14.11
N ASN A 171 8.73 8.77 14.78
CA ASN A 171 8.47 9.92 15.65
C ASN A 171 9.14 9.85 17.01
N THR A 172 9.81 8.74 17.38
CA THR A 172 10.74 8.73 18.53
C THR A 172 11.84 9.79 18.40
N GLN A 173 12.22 10.11 17.16
CA GLN A 173 13.22 11.14 16.84
C GLN A 173 12.59 12.49 16.45
N GLY A 174 11.28 12.65 16.61
CA GLY A 174 10.59 13.91 16.26
C GLY A 174 10.52 14.18 14.76
N LEU A 175 10.51 13.14 13.91
CA LEU A 175 10.61 13.29 12.46
C LEU A 175 9.42 14.05 11.86
N PHE A 176 8.18 13.69 12.21
CA PHE A 176 6.96 14.36 11.74
C PHE A 176 6.22 15.05 12.89
N ALA A 177 6.13 14.38 14.03
CA ALA A 177 5.52 14.90 15.25
C ALA A 177 6.39 14.56 16.46
N SER A 178 6.17 15.25 17.59
CA SER A 178 6.84 14.86 18.84
C SER A 178 6.41 13.45 19.29
N PRO A 179 7.24 12.69 20.03
CA PRO A 179 6.88 11.35 20.51
C PRO A 179 5.55 11.34 21.28
N SER A 180 5.33 12.34 22.12
CA SER A 180 4.07 12.48 22.87
C SER A 180 2.88 12.70 21.94
N GLN A 181 2.99 13.59 20.96
CA GLN A 181 1.93 13.80 19.97
C GLN A 181 1.67 12.55 19.13
N SER A 182 2.70 11.81 18.75
CA SER A 182 2.54 10.56 17.99
C SER A 182 1.76 9.51 18.78
N ILE A 183 2.09 9.30 20.06
CA ILE A 183 1.38 8.37 20.94
C ILE A 183 -0.08 8.81 21.14
N TRP A 184 -0.30 10.09 21.48
CA TRP A 184 -1.66 10.60 21.65
C TRP A 184 -2.45 10.61 20.35
N GLY A 185 -1.81 10.88 19.21
CA GLY A 185 -2.44 10.79 17.90
C GLY A 185 -2.90 9.37 17.59
N TYR A 186 -2.08 8.36 17.88
CA TYR A 186 -2.48 6.95 17.74
C TYR A 186 -3.69 6.61 18.62
N VAL A 187 -3.63 6.95 19.91
CA VAL A 187 -4.71 6.66 20.87
C VAL A 187 -5.99 7.38 20.50
N ILE A 188 -5.93 8.69 20.23
CA ILE A 188 -7.08 9.52 19.89
C ILE A 188 -7.66 9.08 18.54
N GLY A 189 -6.82 8.85 17.52
CA GLY A 189 -7.25 8.38 16.21
C GLY A 189 -8.02 7.07 16.27
N PHE A 190 -7.59 6.13 17.13
CA PHE A 190 -8.36 4.90 17.36
C PHE A 190 -9.68 5.18 18.09
N LEU A 191 -9.62 5.93 19.19
CA LEU A 191 -10.76 6.12 20.10
C LEU A 191 -11.90 6.92 19.47
N VAL A 192 -11.62 7.91 18.63
CA VAL A 192 -12.66 8.77 18.04
C VAL A 192 -13.64 7.93 17.20
N LEU A 193 -13.14 7.15 16.23
CA LEU A 193 -14.02 6.33 15.40
C LEU A 193 -14.64 5.17 16.18
N TRP A 194 -13.90 4.61 17.14
CA TRP A 194 -14.42 3.56 18.00
C TRP A 194 -15.60 4.03 18.86
N LEU A 195 -15.53 5.25 19.42
CA LEU A 195 -16.63 5.86 20.17
C LEU A 195 -17.84 6.15 19.29
N VAL A 196 -17.63 6.67 18.07
CA VAL A 196 -18.71 6.88 17.09
C VAL A 196 -19.38 5.56 16.73
N TYR A 197 -18.59 4.50 16.50
CA TYR A 197 -19.10 3.17 16.23
C TYR A 197 -19.93 2.61 17.40
N ILE A 198 -19.46 2.74 18.63
CA ILE A 198 -20.21 2.29 19.82
C ILE A 198 -21.51 3.08 19.96
N ALA A 199 -21.47 4.40 19.84
CA ALA A 199 -22.67 5.23 19.92
C ALA A 199 -23.70 4.81 18.85
N PHE A 200 -23.26 4.61 17.61
CA PHE A 200 -24.11 4.13 16.53
C PHE A 200 -24.69 2.74 16.82
N LYS A 201 -23.86 1.81 17.31
CA LYS A 201 -24.28 0.43 17.65
C LYS A 201 -25.30 0.42 18.79
N LEU A 202 -25.13 1.27 19.80
CA LEU A 202 -26.07 1.40 20.91
C LEU A 202 -27.42 1.99 20.45
N ILE A 203 -27.41 2.96 19.54
CA ILE A 203 -28.63 3.62 19.04
C ILE A 203 -29.39 2.72 18.06
N THR A 204 -28.69 2.05 17.14
CA THR A 204 -29.31 1.34 16.01
C THR A 204 -29.40 -0.16 16.19
N GLY A 205 -28.64 -0.73 17.13
CA GLY A 205 -28.46 -2.17 17.28
C GLY A 205 -27.70 -2.84 16.12
N LYS A 206 -27.15 -2.06 15.18
CA LYS A 206 -26.47 -2.54 13.97
C LYS A 206 -24.99 -2.18 13.99
N GLU A 207 -24.18 -3.00 13.33
CA GLU A 207 -22.77 -2.68 13.11
C GLU A 207 -22.65 -1.74 11.90
N GLY A 208 -22.16 -0.52 12.14
CA GLY A 208 -22.19 0.56 11.14
C GLY A 208 -20.88 0.81 10.41
N MET A 209 -19.75 0.33 10.92
CA MET A 209 -18.41 0.66 10.38
C MET A 209 -17.44 -0.51 10.56
N GLY A 210 -16.52 -0.67 9.62
CA GLY A 210 -15.47 -1.69 9.67
C GLY A 210 -14.36 -1.31 10.66
N TYR A 211 -13.85 -2.28 11.40
CA TYR A 211 -12.77 -2.05 12.37
C TYR A 211 -11.43 -1.62 11.73
N GLY A 212 -11.28 -1.76 10.41
CA GLY A 212 -10.11 -1.33 9.66
C GLY A 212 -9.89 0.18 9.73
N ASP A 213 -10.97 0.96 9.68
CA ASP A 213 -10.91 2.43 9.67
C ASP A 213 -10.31 2.97 10.97
N PHE A 214 -10.62 2.32 12.10
CA PHE A 214 -10.10 2.70 13.42
C PHE A 214 -8.58 2.55 13.44
N LYS A 215 -8.07 1.45 12.86
CA LYS A 215 -6.64 1.14 12.79
C LYS A 215 -5.91 2.08 11.84
N LEU A 216 -6.52 2.41 10.70
CA LEU A 216 -5.94 3.34 9.75
C LEU A 216 -5.87 4.77 10.32
N LEU A 217 -6.93 5.24 10.96
CA LEU A 217 -6.92 6.57 11.59
C LEU A 217 -5.92 6.63 12.74
N ALA A 218 -5.82 5.56 13.55
CA ALA A 218 -4.77 5.42 14.56
C ALA A 218 -3.37 5.46 13.93
N ALA A 219 -3.14 4.74 12.82
CA ALA A 219 -1.88 4.78 12.11
C ALA A 219 -1.55 6.20 11.65
N LEU A 220 -2.48 6.90 10.98
CA LEU A 220 -2.27 8.30 10.57
C LEU A 220 -1.98 9.22 11.75
N GLY A 221 -2.65 9.02 12.88
CA GLY A 221 -2.39 9.75 14.12
C GLY A 221 -1.00 9.48 14.69
N ALA A 222 -0.49 8.25 14.56
CA ALA A 222 0.88 7.93 14.92
C ALA A 222 1.89 8.69 14.06
N TRP A 223 1.61 8.92 12.77
CA TRP A 223 2.51 9.64 11.87
C TRP A 223 2.44 11.15 12.04
N LEU A 224 1.24 11.73 12.11
CA LEU A 224 1.02 13.18 11.99
C LEU A 224 0.67 13.86 13.32
N GLY A 225 0.37 13.09 14.36
CA GLY A 225 -0.16 13.59 15.62
C GLY A 225 -1.66 13.93 15.57
N PRO A 226 -2.26 14.29 16.71
CA PRO A 226 -3.72 14.39 16.85
C PRO A 226 -4.34 15.60 16.14
N LEU A 227 -3.56 16.67 15.95
CA LEU A 227 -4.05 17.93 15.38
C LEU A 227 -4.20 17.91 13.86
N MET A 228 -3.51 16.98 13.18
CA MET A 228 -3.57 16.80 11.73
C MET A 228 -4.49 15.64 11.32
N LEU A 229 -5.19 15.04 12.29
CA LEU A 229 -6.24 14.08 11.99
C LEU A 229 -7.47 14.80 11.44
N PRO A 230 -8.13 14.26 10.40
CA PRO A 230 -9.36 14.80 9.85
C PRO A 230 -10.55 14.67 10.81
#